data_AF-A0A528WTL9-F1
#
_entry.id   AF-A0A528WTL9-F1
#
_cell.length_a   1.000
_cell.length_b   1.000
_cell.length_c   1.000
_cell.angle_alpha   90.00
_cell.angle_beta   90.00
_cell.angle_gamma   90.00
#
_symmetry.space_group_name_H-M   'P 1'
#
loop_
_entity.id
_entity.type
_entity.pdbx_description
1 polymer ?
#
loop_
_entity_poly.entity_id
_entity_poly.type
_entity_poly.pdbx_seq_one_letter_code
_entity_poly.pdbx_strand_id
1 'polypeptide(L)'
;KPVGAEIATCRTFLKPTIARFPNLRAILTLGSIAHQSTVRALGGRVAALPFRHGGRQEAGGITLFSSYHCSRYNTNTGVLTEEMFVNVFREIAAFLRS
;
A
#
# COMPACT_ATOMS: atom_id res chain seq x y z
N LYS A 1 3.25 16.77 6.32
CA LYS A 1 3.60 15.32 6.43
C LYS A 1 3.32 14.90 7.86
N PRO A 2 2.55 13.84 8.12
CA PRO A 2 2.19 13.48 9.49
C PRO A 2 3.41 12.97 10.28
N VAL A 3 3.42 13.19 11.59
CA VAL A 3 4.44 12.67 12.50
C VAL A 3 4.16 11.23 12.89
N GLY A 4 5.16 10.55 13.48
CA GLY A 4 5.04 9.15 13.87
C GLY A 4 3.86 8.87 14.82
N ALA A 5 3.61 9.77 15.77
CA ALA A 5 2.48 9.68 16.70
C ALA A 5 1.13 9.76 15.98
N GLU A 6 0.95 10.71 15.06
CA GLU A 6 -0.28 10.84 14.27
C GLU A 6 -0.53 9.59 13.41
N ILE A 7 0.51 9.05 12.77
CA ILE A 7 0.41 7.82 11.98
C ILE A 7 0.01 6.64 12.87
N ALA A 8 0.60 6.52 14.06
CA ALA A 8 0.28 5.45 15.00
C ALA A 8 -1.17 5.55 15.50
N THR A 9 -1.61 6.74 15.88
CA THR A 9 -2.99 7.01 16.32
C THR A 9 -3.99 6.73 15.20
N CYS A 10 -3.76 7.22 13.98
CA CYS A 10 -4.67 6.98 12.86
C CYS A 10 -4.75 5.49 12.46
N ARG A 11 -3.69 4.70 12.66
CA ARG A 11 -3.71 3.26 12.37
C ARG A 11 -4.73 2.49 13.20
N THR A 12 -5.15 3.03 14.36
CA THR A 12 -6.20 2.42 15.18
C THR A 12 -7.54 2.34 14.44
N PHE A 13 -7.81 3.27 13.51
CA PHE A 13 -8.99 3.23 12.63
C PHE A 13 -8.78 2.32 11.40
N LEU A 14 -7.54 2.17 10.92
CA LEU A 14 -7.24 1.34 9.76
C LEU A 14 -7.47 -0.15 10.03
N LYS A 15 -7.03 -0.66 11.18
CA LYS A 15 -7.19 -2.08 11.55
C LYS A 15 -8.64 -2.59 11.47
N PRO A 16 -9.64 -1.98 12.15
CA PRO A 16 -11.02 -2.42 12.04
C PRO A 16 -11.61 -2.17 10.65
N THR A 17 -11.12 -1.17 9.91
CA THR A 17 -11.55 -0.93 8.53
C THR A 17 -11.16 -2.09 7.62
N ILE A 18 -9.92 -2.57 7.69
CA ILE A 18 -9.46 -3.74 6.94
C ILE A 18 -10.29 -4.97 7.32
N ALA A 19 -10.52 -5.20 8.62
CA ALA A 19 -11.26 -6.36 9.12
C ALA A 19 -12.74 -6.42 8.67
N ARG A 20 -13.33 -5.29 8.25
CA ARG A 20 -14.72 -5.21 7.77
C ARG A 20 -14.93 -5.78 6.36
N PHE A 21 -13.87 -6.06 5.61
CA PHE A 21 -13.96 -6.56 4.25
C PHE A 21 -13.65 -8.07 4.21
N PRO A 22 -14.66 -8.96 4.32
CA PRO A 22 -14.43 -10.41 4.44
C PRO A 22 -13.79 -11.04 3.19
N ASN A 23 -13.96 -10.41 2.02
CA ASN A 23 -13.40 -10.87 0.75
C ASN A 23 -12.17 -10.04 0.31
N LEU A 24 -11.53 -9.33 1.24
CA LEU A 24 -10.37 -8.50 0.92
C LEU A 24 -9.17 -9.36 0.55
N ARG A 25 -8.79 -9.34 -0.73
CA ARG A 25 -7.64 -10.09 -1.26
C ARG A 25 -6.41 -9.23 -1.50
N ALA A 26 -6.61 -7.94 -1.82
CA ALA A 26 -5.54 -7.02 -2.20
C ALA A 26 -5.70 -5.65 -1.56
N ILE A 27 -4.58 -5.03 -1.16
CA ILE A 27 -4.52 -3.61 -0.76
C ILE A 27 -3.41 -2.92 -1.55
N LEU A 28 -3.74 -1.83 -2.23
CA LEU A 28 -2.76 -0.92 -2.82
C LEU A 28 -2.35 0.16 -1.80
N THR A 29 -1.05 0.32 -1.61
CA THR A 29 -0.46 1.35 -0.74
C THR A 29 0.23 2.42 -1.58
N LEU A 30 -0.05 3.69 -1.26
CA LEU A 30 0.47 4.85 -1.98
C LEU A 30 1.57 5.54 -1.15
N GLY A 31 2.82 5.26 -1.49
CA GLY A 31 4.00 5.76 -0.78
C GLY A 31 4.38 4.96 0.46
N SER A 32 5.58 5.24 0.98
CA SER A 32 6.20 4.48 2.06
C SER A 32 5.43 4.55 3.38
N ILE A 33 4.85 5.70 3.73
CA ILE A 33 4.06 5.84 4.97
C ILE A 33 2.82 4.93 4.93
N ALA A 34 2.07 4.94 3.82
CA ALA A 34 0.91 4.09 3.65
C ALA A 34 1.32 2.62 3.73
N HIS A 35 2.38 2.22 3.02
CA HIS A 35 2.91 0.87 3.04
C HIS A 35 3.27 0.39 4.46
N GLN A 36 4.10 1.15 5.18
CA GLN A 36 4.54 0.79 6.52
C GLN A 36 3.37 0.75 7.52
N SER A 37 2.40 1.66 7.39
CA SER A 37 1.23 1.66 8.27
C SER A 37 0.33 0.45 8.02
N THR A 38 0.10 0.07 6.76
CA THR A 38 -0.67 -1.12 6.40
C THR A 38 0.04 -2.40 6.82
N VAL A 39 1.35 -2.53 6.59
CA VAL A 39 2.15 -3.68 7.08
C VAL A 39 1.97 -3.87 8.59
N ARG A 40 2.09 -2.78 9.37
CA ARG A 40 1.88 -2.83 10.82
C ARG A 40 0.43 -3.10 11.22
N ALA A 41 -0.54 -2.65 10.41
CA ALA A 41 -1.96 -2.91 10.65
C ALA A 41 -2.29 -4.40 10.47
N LEU A 42 -1.64 -5.06 9.51
CA LEU A 42 -1.74 -6.49 9.22
C LEU A 42 -0.86 -7.37 10.13
N GLY A 43 -0.21 -6.80 11.15
CA GLY A 43 0.66 -7.54 12.07
C GLY A 43 2.05 -7.89 11.51
N GLY A 44 2.39 -7.41 10.32
CA GLY A 44 3.68 -7.68 9.68
C GLY A 44 4.83 -6.81 10.22
N ARG A 45 6.05 -7.30 10.00
CA ARG A 45 7.30 -6.56 10.30
C ARG A 45 7.73 -5.76 9.08
N VAL A 46 7.81 -4.43 9.22
CA VAL A 46 8.19 -3.51 8.12
C VAL A 46 9.51 -3.88 7.45
N ALA A 47 10.51 -4.32 8.22
CA ALA A 47 11.79 -4.73 7.66
C ALA A 47 11.75 -6.04 6.84
N ALA A 48 10.71 -6.86 6.99
CA ALA A 48 10.47 -8.04 6.13
C ALA A 48 9.72 -7.67 4.84
N LEU A 49 9.02 -6.53 4.84
CA LEU A 49 8.14 -6.08 3.78
C LEU A 49 8.57 -4.67 3.35
N PRO A 50 9.71 -4.54 2.63
CA PRO A 50 10.22 -3.24 2.23
C PRO A 50 9.39 -2.63 1.09
N PHE A 51 9.11 -1.33 1.21
CA PHE A 51 8.42 -0.57 0.18
C PHE A 51 9.26 -0.47 -1.10
N ARG A 52 8.62 -0.73 -2.24
CA ARG A 52 9.12 -0.43 -3.59
C ARG A 52 7.93 -0.17 -4.52
N HIS A 53 8.04 0.75 -5.48
CA HIS A 53 7.02 0.88 -6.51
C HIS A 53 6.94 -0.41 -7.36
N GLY A 54 5.72 -0.83 -7.71
CA GLY A 54 5.47 -2.13 -8.33
C GLY A 54 5.67 -3.32 -7.37
N GLY A 55 5.87 -3.06 -6.07
CA GLY A 55 6.06 -4.12 -5.09
C GLY A 55 4.79 -4.92 -4.86
N ARG A 56 4.90 -6.25 -4.90
CA ARG A 56 3.86 -7.22 -4.52
C ARG A 56 4.40 -8.13 -3.43
N GLN A 57 3.72 -8.19 -2.28
CA GLN A 57 4.13 -9.00 -1.13
C GLN A 57 2.90 -9.50 -0.36
N GLU A 58 2.98 -10.67 0.27
CA GLU A 58 1.93 -11.18 1.15
C GLU A 58 2.10 -10.61 2.57
N ALA A 59 0.99 -10.25 3.22
CA ALA A 59 0.95 -9.84 4.61
C ALA A 59 -0.40 -10.18 5.24
N GLY A 60 -0.41 -11.14 6.18
CA GLY A 60 -1.59 -11.45 6.99
C GLY A 60 -2.78 -11.96 6.17
N GLY A 61 -2.52 -12.79 5.16
CA GLY A 61 -3.51 -13.33 4.22
C GLY A 61 -3.90 -12.38 3.09
N ILE A 62 -3.38 -11.14 3.08
CA ILE A 62 -3.70 -10.12 2.07
C ILE A 62 -2.48 -9.83 1.21
N THR A 63 -2.68 -9.71 -0.10
CA THR A 63 -1.60 -9.28 -1.01
C THR A 63 -1.48 -7.76 -1.01
N LEU A 64 -0.35 -7.26 -0.54
CA LEU A 64 0.02 -5.84 -0.60
C LEU A 64 0.65 -5.50 -1.94
N PHE A 65 0.06 -4.50 -2.60
CA PHE A 65 0.62 -3.81 -3.75
C PHE A 65 1.13 -2.44 -3.33
N SER A 66 2.20 -1.98 -3.95
CA SER A 66 2.87 -0.73 -3.57
C SER A 66 3.16 0.12 -4.79
N SER A 67 2.85 1.41 -4.68
CA SER A 67 3.22 2.41 -5.67
C SER A 67 3.84 3.62 -4.99
N TYR A 68 4.69 4.36 -5.71
CA TYR A 68 4.92 5.76 -5.37
C TYR A 68 3.60 6.51 -5.26
N HIS A 69 3.58 7.50 -4.37
CA HIS A 69 2.39 8.32 -4.16
C HIS A 69 2.12 9.17 -5.41
N CYS A 70 0.87 9.26 -5.86
CA CYS A 70 0.44 10.07 -7.00
C CYS A 70 0.38 11.58 -6.68
N SER A 71 1.34 12.09 -5.88
CA SER A 71 1.45 13.52 -5.60
C SER A 71 1.90 14.28 -6.84
N ARG A 72 1.49 15.55 -6.97
CA ARG A 72 1.96 16.48 -8.01
C ARG A 72 3.49 16.46 -8.19
N TYR A 73 4.24 16.41 -7.09
CA TYR A 73 5.71 16.34 -7.16
C TYR A 73 6.19 15.12 -7.96
N ASN A 74 5.75 13.91 -7.61
CA ASN A 74 6.17 12.68 -8.29
C ASN A 74 5.72 12.63 -9.76
N THR A 75 4.52 13.12 -10.05
CA THR A 75 3.99 13.13 -11.43
C THR A 75 4.69 14.18 -12.29
N ASN A 76 4.98 15.37 -11.75
CA ASN A 76 5.63 16.45 -12.50
C ASN A 76 7.12 16.20 -12.73
N THR A 77 7.78 15.47 -11.83
CA THR A 77 9.22 15.15 -11.93
C THR A 77 9.51 13.85 -12.66
N GLY A 78 8.48 13.08 -13.04
CA GLY A 78 8.64 11.79 -13.71
C GLY A 78 9.06 10.63 -12.79
N VAL A 79 9.19 10.86 -11.47
CA VAL A 79 9.40 9.79 -10.48
C VAL A 79 8.26 8.75 -10.54
N LEU A 80 7.05 9.19 -10.88
CA LEU A 80 5.93 8.34 -11.22
C LEU A 80 5.30 8.82 -12.53
N THR A 81 5.36 7.99 -13.57
CA THR A 81 4.61 8.23 -14.81
C THR A 81 3.21 7.62 -14.72
N GLU A 82 2.30 8.08 -15.59
CA GLU A 82 0.96 7.50 -15.70
C GLU A 82 1.03 6.01 -16.07
N GLU A 83 1.87 5.65 -17.04
CA GLU A 83 2.06 4.26 -17.47
C GLU A 83 2.50 3.35 -16.31
N MET A 84 3.47 3.80 -15.51
CA MET A 84 3.91 3.09 -14.30
C MET A 84 2.76 2.89 -13.32
N PHE A 85 1.95 3.92 -13.09
CA PHE A 85 0.82 3.83 -12.17
C PHE A 85 -0.27 2.88 -12.68
N VAL A 86 -0.64 3.00 -13.96
CA VAL A 86 -1.60 2.11 -14.62
C VAL A 86 -1.13 0.65 -14.58
N ASN A 87 0.17 0.41 -14.74
CA ASN A 87 0.71 -0.94 -14.67
C ASN A 87 0.46 -1.61 -13.30
N VAL A 88 0.57 -0.86 -12.20
CA VAL A 88 0.23 -1.37 -10.85
C VAL A 88 -1.23 -1.83 -10.79
N PHE A 89 -2.17 -1.08 -11.39
CA PHE A 89 -3.57 -1.49 -11.44
C PHE A 89 -3.80 -2.71 -12.33
N ARG A 90 -3.08 -2.83 -13.46
CA ARG A 90 -3.15 -4.02 -14.33
C ARG A 90 -2.75 -5.27 -13.56
N GLU A 91 -1.66 -5.21 -12.81
CA GLU A 91 -1.17 -6.30 -11.96
C GLU A 91 -2.18 -6.69 -10.87
N ILE A 92 -2.78 -5.70 -10.20
CA ILE A 92 -3.83 -5.94 -9.19
C ILE A 92 -5.04 -6.63 -9.85
N ALA A 93 -5.48 -6.14 -11.01
CA ALA A 93 -6.63 -6.68 -11.71
C ALA A 93 -6.36 -8.12 -12.19
N ALA A 94 -5.15 -8.42 -12.64
CA ALA A 94 -4.74 -9.78 -13.00
C ALA A 94 -4.77 -10.72 -11.78
N PHE A 95 -4.23 -10.27 -10.65
CA PHE A 95 -4.27 -11.04 -9.39
C PHE A 95 -5.70 -11.32 -8.90
N LEU A 96 -6.60 -10.35 -8.99
CA LEU A 96 -7.98 -10.54 -8.53
C LEU A 96 -8.81 -11.46 -9.44
N ARG A 97 -8.38 -11.65 -10.70
CA ARG A 97 -9.02 -12.57 -11.66
C ARG A 97 -8.51 -14.02 -11.58
N SER A 98 -7.38 -14.26 -10.92
CA SER A 98 -6.95 -15.62 -10.56
C SER A 98 -7.68 -16.13 -9.33
#